data_AF-A0A957J1W1-F1
#
_entry.id   AF-A0A957J1W1-F1
#
_cell.length_a   1.000
_cell.length_b   1.000
_cell.length_c   1.000
_cell.angle_alpha   90.00
_cell.angle_beta   90.00
_cell.angle_gamma   90.00
#
_symmetry.space_group_name_H-M   'P 1'
#
loop_
_entity.id
_entity.type
_entity.pdbx_description
1 polymer ?
#
loop_
_entity_poly.entity_id
_entity_poly.type
_entity_poly.pdbx_seq_one_letter_code
_entity_poly.pdbx_strand_id
1 'polypeptide(L)'
;MEGQRTQIETGKTALGVEFGSTRIKAVLIGEDHKPLASGSYDWENQYENGIWTYSLADIWKGLQESYRQLSSEVLEKYNTPLQTIGAIGFSAMMHGYMA
;
A
#
# COMPACT_ATOMS: atom_id res chain seq x y z
N MET A 1 15.53 -15.76 6.02
CA MET A 1 15.90 -14.49 5.33
C MET A 1 16.19 -14.72 3.86
N GLU A 2 17.01 -15.71 3.48
CA GLU A 2 17.34 -16.00 2.08
C GLU A 2 16.11 -16.26 1.18
N GLY A 3 15.16 -17.08 1.65
CA GLY A 3 13.94 -17.37 0.88
C GLY A 3 13.02 -16.17 0.61
N GLN A 4 12.87 -15.26 1.58
CA GLN A 4 12.03 -14.05 1.42
C GLN A 4 12.67 -13.04 0.46
N ARG A 5 14.00 -12.87 0.56
CA ARG A 5 14.75 -12.03 -0.38
C ARG A 5 14.64 -12.55 -1.81
N THR A 6 14.82 -13.87 -2.02
CA THR A 6 14.62 -14.47 -3.34
C THR A 6 13.20 -14.28 -3.84
N GLN A 7 12.18 -14.40 -2.99
CA GLN A 7 10.80 -14.12 -3.40
C GLN A 7 10.61 -12.68 -3.89
N ILE A 8 11.21 -11.69 -3.21
CA ILE A 8 11.18 -10.28 -3.62
C ILE A 8 11.89 -10.09 -4.97
N GLU A 9 13.10 -10.61 -5.12
CA GLU A 9 13.93 -10.44 -6.34
C GLU A 9 13.32 -11.13 -7.57
N THR A 10 12.60 -12.24 -7.36
CA THR A 10 11.97 -13.01 -8.44
C THR A 10 10.50 -12.64 -8.67
N GLY A 11 9.97 -11.64 -7.96
CA GLY A 11 8.59 -11.18 -8.12
C GLY A 11 7.54 -12.15 -7.59
N LYS A 12 7.92 -13.13 -6.74
CA LYS A 12 7.02 -14.05 -6.05
C LYS A 12 6.36 -13.40 -4.81
N THR A 13 5.81 -12.21 -5.02
CA THR A 13 5.17 -11.39 -3.99
C THR A 13 3.85 -10.85 -4.51
N ALA A 14 2.95 -10.51 -3.59
CA ALA A 14 1.71 -9.81 -3.90
C ALA A 14 1.61 -8.53 -3.08
N LEU A 15 1.26 -7.43 -3.73
CA LEU A 15 0.99 -6.13 -3.10
C LEU A 15 -0.52 -5.96 -2.91
N GLY A 16 -0.97 -5.81 -1.68
CA GLY A 16 -2.31 -5.34 -1.35
C GLY A 16 -2.29 -3.85 -1.02
N VAL A 17 -3.19 -3.07 -1.61
CA VAL A 17 -3.43 -1.67 -1.23
C VAL A 17 -4.88 -1.51 -0.78
N GLU A 18 -5.08 -0.94 0.40
CA GLU A 18 -6.39 -0.69 0.99
C GLU A 18 -6.61 0.81 1.18
N PHE A 19 -7.71 1.34 0.63
CA PHE A 19 -8.23 2.67 0.94
C PHE A 19 -9.29 2.56 2.04
N GLY A 20 -8.88 2.75 3.29
CA GLY A 20 -9.73 2.74 4.49
C GLY A 20 -10.25 4.14 4.87
N SER A 21 -11.10 4.24 5.89
CA SER A 21 -11.76 5.51 6.29
C SER A 21 -10.79 6.53 6.85
N THR A 22 -9.76 6.06 7.52
CA THR A 22 -8.80 6.89 8.26
C THR A 22 -7.37 6.63 7.81
N ARG A 23 -7.15 5.66 6.93
CA ARG A 23 -5.80 5.28 6.47
C ARG A 23 -5.81 4.62 5.10
N ILE A 24 -4.82 4.96 4.29
CA ILE A 24 -4.39 4.18 3.13
C ILE A 24 -3.26 3.27 3.56
N LYS A 25 -3.33 1.98 3.24
CA LYS A 25 -2.30 0.98 3.58
C LYS A 25 -1.79 0.29 2.32
N ALA A 26 -0.51 0.01 2.28
CA ALA A 26 0.12 -0.89 1.33
C ALA A 26 0.78 -2.03 2.11
N VAL A 27 0.61 -3.28 1.69
CA VAL A 27 1.20 -4.46 2.33
C VAL A 27 1.73 -5.42 1.27
N LEU A 28 3.01 -5.79 1.38
CA LEU A 28 3.65 -6.80 0.54
C LEU A 28 3.64 -8.13 1.27
N ILE A 29 3.13 -9.18 0.63
CA ILE A 29 3.17 -10.55 1.17
C ILE A 29 4.00 -11.47 0.29
N GLY A 30 4.62 -12.48 0.90
CA GLY A 30 5.31 -13.57 0.19
C GLY A 30 4.37 -14.73 -0.19
N GLU A 31 4.93 -15.78 -0.78
CA GLU A 31 4.20 -16.99 -1.17
C GLU A 31 3.58 -17.74 0.03
N ASP A 32 4.11 -17.54 1.24
CA ASP A 32 3.56 -18.11 2.48
C ASP A 32 2.45 -17.23 3.11
N HIS A 33 1.99 -16.21 2.37
CA HIS A 33 0.98 -15.23 2.77
C HIS A 33 1.35 -14.41 4.02
N LYS A 34 2.62 -14.43 4.44
CA LYS A 34 3.08 -13.59 5.54
C LYS A 34 3.46 -12.19 5.03
N PRO A 35 3.17 -11.13 5.81
CA PRO A 35 3.67 -9.79 5.52
C PRO A 35 5.20 -9.75 5.51
N LEU A 36 5.75 -9.14 4.47
CA LEU A 36 7.18 -8.85 4.32
C LEU A 36 7.48 -7.39 4.67
N ALA A 37 6.63 -6.48 4.17
CA ALA A 37 6.73 -5.05 4.40
C ALA A 37 5.34 -4.40 4.30
N SER A 38 5.23 -3.20 4.87
CA SER A 38 4.02 -2.40 4.90
C SER A 38 4.35 -0.92 4.88
N GLY A 39 3.39 -0.12 4.43
CA GLY A 39 3.46 1.32 4.54
C GLY A 39 2.06 1.89 4.66
N SER A 40 1.95 3.08 5.22
CA SER A 40 0.63 3.69 5.42
C SER A 40 0.66 5.20 5.43
N TYR A 41 -0.49 5.78 5.07
CA TYR A 41 -0.74 7.20 5.14
C TYR A 41 -2.07 7.45 5.85
N ASP A 42 -2.03 8.21 6.93
CA ASP A 42 -3.24 8.68 7.61
C ASP A 42 -3.88 9.81 6.81
N TRP A 43 -5.20 9.78 6.70
CA TRP A 43 -5.98 10.78 5.99
C TRP A 43 -7.35 10.93 6.64
N GLU A 44 -8.01 12.05 6.35
CA GLU A 44 -9.33 12.36 6.86
C GLU A 44 -10.22 12.81 5.71
N ASN A 45 -11.51 12.55 5.84
CA ASN A 45 -12.51 13.10 4.92
C ASN A 45 -12.83 14.54 5.29
N GLN A 46 -13.40 15.26 4.33
CA GLN A 46 -13.91 16.60 4.51
C GLN A 46 -15.43 16.58 4.29
N TYR A 47 -16.17 17.37 5.08
CA TYR A 47 -17.61 17.51 4.88
C TYR A 47 -17.88 18.70 3.95
N GLU A 48 -18.10 18.41 2.68
CA GLU A 48 -18.26 19.41 1.62
C GLU A 48 -19.65 19.30 1.02
N ASN A 49 -20.38 20.42 0.96
CA ASN A 49 -21.70 20.49 0.32
C ASN A 49 -22.69 19.41 0.80
N GLY A 50 -22.59 18.99 2.07
CA GLY A 50 -23.45 17.95 2.66
C GLY A 50 -22.95 16.52 2.45
N ILE A 51 -21.75 16.31 1.92
CA ILE A 51 -21.20 15.01 1.55
C ILE A 51 -19.79 14.84 2.11
N TRP A 52 -19.53 13.69 2.75
CA TRP A 52 -18.17 13.29 3.13
C TRP A 52 -17.36 12.98 1.87
N THR A 53 -16.33 13.76 1.65
CA THR A 53 -15.55 13.79 0.42
C THR A 53 -14.08 13.52 0.73
N TYR A 54 -13.46 12.68 -0.09
CA TYR A 54 -12.01 12.49 -0.09
C TYR A 54 -11.45 13.12 -1.36
N SER A 55 -10.47 14.01 -1.19
CA SER A 55 -9.88 14.70 -2.33
C SER A 55 -9.06 13.73 -3.19
N LEU A 56 -9.16 13.87 -4.51
CA LEU A 56 -8.29 13.10 -5.42
C LEU A 56 -6.80 13.33 -5.14
N ALA A 57 -6.43 14.53 -4.69
CA ALA A 57 -5.05 14.85 -4.32
C ALA A 57 -4.56 14.02 -3.12
N ASP A 58 -5.39 13.87 -2.07
CA ASP A 58 -5.04 13.07 -0.89
C ASP A 58 -5.01 11.58 -1.20
N ILE A 59 -5.88 11.09 -2.10
CA ILE A 59 -5.84 9.71 -2.60
C ILE A 59 -4.49 9.41 -3.23
N TRP A 60 -4.04 10.26 -4.18
CA TRP A 60 -2.76 10.07 -4.86
C TRP A 60 -1.58 10.19 -3.92
N LYS A 61 -1.58 11.21 -3.06
CA LYS A 61 -0.53 11.43 -2.07
C LYS A 61 -0.42 10.25 -1.12
N GLY A 62 -1.54 9.76 -0.60
CA GLY A 62 -1.55 8.66 0.36
C GLY A 62 -1.17 7.31 -0.26
N LEU A 63 -1.55 7.06 -1.52
CA LEU A 63 -1.09 5.88 -2.26
C LEU A 63 0.44 5.91 -2.45
N GLN A 64 0.97 7.04 -2.92
CA GLN A 64 2.41 7.19 -3.17
C GLN A 64 3.22 7.06 -1.88
N GLU A 65 2.77 7.70 -0.80
CA GLU A 65 3.45 7.67 0.49
C GLU A 65 3.41 6.29 1.13
N SER A 66 2.26 5.60 1.07
CA SER A 66 2.14 4.22 1.56
C SER A 66 3.08 3.27 0.79
N TYR A 67 3.13 3.38 -0.54
CA TYR A 67 4.03 2.56 -1.34
C TYR A 67 5.50 2.90 -1.09
N ARG A 68 5.84 4.19 -0.95
CA ARG A 68 7.20 4.64 -0.66
C ARG A 68 7.72 4.06 0.65
N GLN A 69 6.92 4.13 1.73
CA GLN A 69 7.27 3.55 3.02
C GLN A 69 7.48 2.03 2.93
N LEU A 70 6.56 1.32 2.26
CA LEU A 70 6.69 -0.12 2.03
C LEU A 70 7.98 -0.45 1.28
N SER A 71 8.29 0.28 0.21
CA SER A 71 9.49 0.05 -0.59
C SER A 71 10.77 0.35 0.18
N SER A 72 10.77 1.38 1.03
CA SER A 72 11.87 1.69 1.93
C SER A 72 12.08 0.56 2.95
N GLU A 73 10.99 0.07 3.55
CA GLU A 73 11.07 -1.03 4.52
C GLU A 73 11.57 -2.34 3.87
N VAL A 74 11.20 -2.62 2.61
CA VAL A 74 11.77 -3.76 1.86
C VAL A 74 13.28 -3.61 1.72
N LEU A 75 13.75 -2.44 1.30
CA LEU A 75 15.17 -2.18 1.12
C LEU A 75 15.93 -2.31 2.45
N GLU A 76 15.41 -1.73 3.52
CA GLU A 76 16.01 -1.76 4.86
C GLU A 76 16.10 -3.18 5.45
N LYS A 77 15.02 -3.96 5.32
CA LYS A 77 14.96 -5.32 5.90
C LYS A 77 15.70 -6.38 5.10
N TYR A 78 15.66 -6.28 3.77
CA TYR A 78 16.11 -7.35 2.89
C TYR A 78 17.33 -6.97 2.04
N ASN A 79 17.79 -5.72 2.12
CA ASN A 79 18.92 -5.17 1.38
C ASN A 79 18.80 -5.42 -0.14
N THR A 80 17.57 -5.32 -0.65
CA THR A 80 17.23 -5.48 -2.06
C THR A 80 16.08 -4.52 -2.42
N PRO A 81 16.14 -3.80 -3.55
CA PRO A 81 15.04 -2.93 -3.96
C PRO A 81 13.83 -3.73 -4.45
N LEU A 82 12.62 -3.25 -4.19
CA LEU A 82 11.41 -3.82 -4.76
C LEU A 82 11.26 -3.38 -6.23
N GLN A 83 11.65 -4.25 -7.16
CA GLN A 83 11.61 -3.95 -8.61
C GLN A 83 10.45 -4.65 -9.34
N THR A 84 10.07 -5.85 -8.89
CA THR A 84 9.03 -6.66 -9.51
C THR A 84 8.03 -7.10 -8.46
N ILE A 85 6.74 -6.95 -8.78
CA ILE A 85 5.62 -7.41 -7.97
C ILE A 85 4.82 -8.38 -8.85
N GLY A 86 4.57 -9.60 -8.35
CA GLY A 86 3.91 -10.64 -9.14
C GLY A 86 2.41 -10.40 -9.32
N ALA A 87 1.76 -9.81 -8.31
CA ALA A 87 0.35 -9.45 -8.36
C ALA A 87 0.06 -8.20 -7.52
N ILE A 88 -0.93 -7.42 -7.95
CA ILE A 88 -1.41 -6.25 -7.21
C ILE A 88 -2.92 -6.38 -7.03
N GLY A 89 -3.38 -6.19 -5.79
CA GLY A 89 -4.79 -6.16 -5.42
C GLY A 89 -5.14 -4.84 -4.74
N PHE A 90 -6.30 -4.30 -5.07
CA PHE A 90 -6.84 -3.11 -4.44
C PHE A 90 -8.13 -3.45 -3.72
N SER A 91 -8.28 -2.92 -2.51
CA SER A 91 -9.53 -2.90 -1.77
C SER A 91 -9.85 -1.48 -1.31
N ALA A 92 -11.12 -1.24 -1.11
CA ALA A 92 -11.66 0.06 -0.79
C ALA A 92 -12.94 -0.18 -0.01
N MET A 93 -13.18 0.61 1.03
CA MET A 93 -14.53 0.69 1.57
C MET A 93 -15.51 1.19 0.48
N MET A 94 -16.81 0.99 0.63
CA MET A 94 -17.77 1.76 -0.18
C MET A 94 -17.64 3.22 0.27
N HIS A 95 -16.91 4.04 -0.50
CA HIS A 95 -16.46 5.37 -0.07
C HIS A 95 -17.61 6.40 -0.04
N GLY A 96 -17.38 7.48 0.71
CA GLY A 96 -17.96 8.79 0.39
C GLY A 96 -17.51 9.28 -0.99
N TYR A 97 -17.97 10.45 -1.41
CA TYR A 97 -17.72 10.93 -2.78
C TYR A 97 -16.21 11.18 -3.02
N MET A 98 -15.70 10.79 -4.19
CA MET A 98 -14.33 11.09 -4.63
C MET A 98 -14.39 12.26 -5.61
N ALA A 99 -13.77 13.38 -5.27
CA ALA A 99 -13.80 14.59 -6.08
C ALA A 99 -12.53 15.42 -5.98
#